data_AF-A0AAY4D882-F1
#
_entry.id   AF-A0AAY4D882-F1
#
_cell.length_a   1.000
_cell.length_b   1.000
_cell.length_c   1.000
_cell.angle_alpha   90.00
_cell.angle_beta   90.00
_cell.angle_gamma   90.00
#
_symmetry.space_group_name_H-M   'P 1'
#
loop_
_entity.id
_entity.type
_entity.pdbx_description
1 polymer ?
#
loop_
_entity_poly.entity_id
_entity_poly.type
_entity_poly.pdbx_seq_one_letter_code
_entity_poly.pdbx_strand_id
1 'polypeptide(L)'
;NHGQICLNPNYLHSNSTSHTWPFSAIAELIDNAYDPDVCAKQLWIDKTQIKGVDCLTFMDNGAGMDYDAMYKLLSFGFSDKRSLRGHAAVGMYGNGFKSGSMRLGKDVIVFSKRRNSMSVGMLSQTYLKETKASNIIVPIVTYNRVGKDMASMQKILKYSLFQTEEAILSELKAINATKAKNTSGTRIIIWNLRRTESGKLEFDFDTECYDIQIPADMSDGTQTKFRRQERNAPTVPDTDFSLRVSFILHSAVRWQITG
;
A
#
# COMPACT_ATOMS: atom_id res chain seq x y z
N ASN A 1 14.15 23.37 -10.58
CA ASN A 1 13.70 22.55 -11.73
C ASN A 1 14.03 21.08 -11.50
N HIS A 2 13.21 20.38 -10.72
CA HIS A 2 13.28 18.91 -10.70
C HIS A 2 12.46 18.41 -11.88
N GLY A 3 13.13 17.95 -12.94
CA GLY A 3 12.49 17.49 -14.16
C GLY A 3 11.48 16.39 -13.84
N GLN A 4 10.21 16.64 -14.14
CA GLN A 4 9.16 15.64 -14.00
C GLN A 4 9.47 14.51 -14.99
N ILE A 5 9.78 13.32 -14.48
CA ILE A 5 10.05 12.16 -15.33
C ILE A 5 8.70 11.69 -15.90
N CYS A 6 8.54 11.85 -17.21
CA CYS A 6 7.39 11.33 -17.95
C CYS A 6 7.54 9.81 -18.08
N LEU A 7 6.77 9.06 -17.29
CA LEU A 7 6.75 7.60 -17.32
C LEU A 7 5.45 7.09 -17.93
N ASN A 8 5.57 6.13 -18.85
CA ASN A 8 4.43 5.45 -19.43
C ASN A 8 3.69 4.61 -18.37
N PRO A 9 2.35 4.61 -18.30
CA PRO A 9 1.59 3.79 -17.34
C PRO A 9 1.92 2.30 -17.33
N ASN A 10 2.37 1.72 -18.46
CA ASN A 10 2.82 0.33 -18.52
C ASN A 10 3.99 0.04 -17.56
N TYR A 11 4.76 1.08 -17.20
CA TYR A 11 5.83 0.97 -16.20
C TYR A 11 5.31 0.52 -14.84
N LEU A 12 4.07 0.86 -14.44
CA LEU A 12 3.50 0.37 -13.17
C LEU A 12 3.44 -1.15 -13.12
N HIS A 13 3.07 -1.78 -14.24
CA HIS A 13 3.07 -3.23 -14.36
C HIS A 13 4.48 -3.80 -14.35
N SER A 14 5.39 -3.26 -15.17
CA SER A 14 6.79 -3.70 -15.19
C SER A 14 7.49 -3.53 -13.83
N ASN A 15 7.15 -2.48 -13.10
CA ASN A 15 7.71 -2.22 -11.77
C ASN A 15 7.19 -3.21 -10.71
N SER A 16 6.00 -3.77 -10.90
CA SER A 16 5.43 -4.78 -10.00
C SER A 16 6.13 -6.14 -10.10
N THR A 17 6.83 -6.42 -11.22
CA THR A 17 7.46 -7.74 -11.44
C THR A 17 8.76 -7.96 -10.67
N SER A 18 9.24 -6.94 -9.94
CA SER A 18 10.39 -7.08 -9.03
C SER A 18 10.09 -8.01 -7.85
N HIS A 19 8.82 -8.16 -7.48
CA HIS A 19 8.38 -9.00 -6.37
C HIS A 19 7.81 -10.32 -6.90
N THR A 20 8.60 -11.39 -6.86
CA THR A 20 8.12 -12.74 -7.17
C THR A 20 7.23 -13.26 -6.04
N TRP A 21 7.65 -13.05 -4.79
CA TRP A 21 6.93 -13.48 -3.59
C TRP A 21 6.01 -12.36 -3.05
N PRO A 22 4.69 -12.58 -2.90
CA PRO A 22 3.75 -11.55 -2.45
C PRO A 22 4.11 -10.89 -1.12
N PHE A 23 4.62 -11.66 -0.15
CA PHE A 23 5.00 -11.09 1.15
C PHE A 23 6.20 -10.16 1.07
N SER A 24 7.06 -10.28 0.05
CA SER A 24 8.10 -9.27 -0.18
C SER A 24 7.52 -7.91 -0.59
N ALA A 25 6.37 -7.88 -1.26
CA ALA A 25 5.67 -6.64 -1.56
C ALA A 25 4.99 -6.07 -0.31
N ILE A 26 4.45 -6.92 0.57
CA ILE A 26 3.91 -6.51 1.87
C ILE A 26 5.03 -5.94 2.77
N ALA A 27 6.23 -6.55 2.75
CA ALA A 27 7.38 -6.08 3.50
C ALA A 27 7.72 -4.61 3.19
N GLU A 28 7.69 -4.21 1.91
CA GLU A 28 7.95 -2.81 1.52
C GLU A 28 6.97 -1.82 2.18
N LEU A 29 5.70 -2.20 2.37
CA LEU A 29 4.71 -1.36 3.04
C LEU A 29 4.93 -1.33 4.56
N ILE A 30 5.34 -2.46 5.14
CA ILE A 30 5.72 -2.57 6.55
C ILE A 30 6.94 -1.69 6.85
N ASP A 31 7.98 -1.78 6.02
CA ASP A 31 9.22 -1.03 6.18
C ASP A 31 8.97 0.48 6.13
N ASN A 32 8.12 0.95 5.20
CA ASN A 32 7.75 2.37 5.13
C ASN A 32 7.04 2.87 6.39
N ALA A 33 6.26 2.04 7.09
CA ALA A 33 5.59 2.45 8.33
C ALA A 33 6.61 2.63 9.48
N TYR A 34 7.65 1.80 9.52
CA TYR A 34 8.66 1.82 10.58
C TYR A 34 9.90 2.66 10.28
N ASP A 35 10.02 3.19 9.06
CA ASP A 35 11.11 4.09 8.70
C ASP A 35 11.21 5.28 9.67
N PRO A 36 12.43 5.80 9.96
CA PRO A 36 12.64 6.80 11.01
C PRO A 36 11.84 8.11 10.88
N ASP A 37 11.43 8.47 9.66
CA ASP A 37 10.62 9.66 9.38
C ASP A 37 9.12 9.45 9.59
N VAL A 38 8.65 8.20 9.53
CA VAL A 38 7.27 7.79 9.85
C VAL A 38 7.15 7.39 11.32
N CYS A 39 8.06 6.55 11.81
CA CYS A 39 8.19 6.12 13.20
C CYS A 39 6.86 5.60 13.80
N ALA A 40 6.11 4.80 13.03
CA ALA A 40 4.89 4.19 13.54
C ALA A 40 5.20 3.26 14.72
N LYS A 41 4.33 3.28 15.73
CA LYS A 41 4.40 2.36 16.87
C LYS A 41 3.60 1.10 16.62
N GLN A 42 2.58 1.20 15.76
CA GLN A 42 1.67 0.13 15.42
C GLN A 42 1.32 0.23 13.94
N LEU A 43 1.24 -0.95 13.32
CA LEU A 43 0.76 -1.14 11.96
C LEU A 43 -0.32 -2.22 12.00
N TRP A 44 -1.51 -1.90 11.48
CA TRP A 44 -2.62 -2.81 11.29
C TRP A 44 -2.69 -3.22 9.82
N ILE A 45 -2.67 -4.53 9.57
CA ILE A 45 -2.87 -5.10 8.24
C ILE A 45 -4.14 -5.94 8.29
N ASP A 46 -5.07 -5.62 7.39
CA ASP A 46 -6.44 -6.16 7.41
C ASP A 46 -6.96 -6.36 5.98
N LYS A 47 -7.83 -7.36 5.79
CA LYS A 47 -8.65 -7.53 4.60
C LYS A 47 -10.05 -7.01 4.90
N THR A 48 -10.55 -6.15 4.03
CA THR A 48 -11.92 -5.63 4.13
C THR A 48 -12.62 -5.72 2.78
N GLN A 49 -13.92 -5.45 2.76
CA GLN A 49 -14.70 -5.35 1.55
C GLN A 49 -15.33 -3.96 1.44
N ILE A 50 -14.98 -3.22 0.39
CA ILE A 50 -15.52 -1.88 0.13
C ILE A 50 -16.36 -1.97 -1.12
N LYS A 51 -17.68 -1.73 -1.00
CA LYS A 51 -18.65 -1.86 -2.10
C LYS A 51 -18.58 -3.22 -2.82
N GLY A 52 -18.43 -4.29 -2.05
CA GLY A 52 -18.32 -5.64 -2.60
C GLY A 52 -16.94 -6.00 -3.18
N VAL A 53 -15.96 -5.09 -3.16
CA VAL A 53 -14.61 -5.32 -3.67
C VAL A 53 -13.66 -5.67 -2.53
N ASP A 54 -13.00 -6.83 -2.62
CA ASP A 54 -11.94 -7.22 -1.68
C ASP A 54 -10.78 -6.24 -1.74
N CYS A 55 -10.38 -5.77 -0.56
CA CYS A 55 -9.32 -4.79 -0.37
C CYS A 55 -8.33 -5.26 0.69
N LEU A 56 -7.04 -5.07 0.44
CA LEU A 56 -6.00 -5.20 1.45
C LEU A 56 -5.67 -3.80 1.99
N THR A 57 -5.67 -3.66 3.31
CA THR A 57 -5.49 -2.39 4.00
C THR A 57 -4.29 -2.41 4.93
N PHE A 58 -3.60 -1.28 5.00
CA PHE A 58 -2.48 -1.03 5.89
C PHE A 58 -2.75 0.28 6.60
N MET A 59 -2.81 0.27 7.92
CA MET A 59 -3.01 1.47 8.71
C MET A 59 -1.93 1.59 9.76
N ASP A 60 -1.27 2.74 9.83
CA ASP A 60 -0.27 3.02 10.86
C ASP A 60 -0.63 4.28 11.65
N ASN A 61 -0.06 4.39 12.85
CA ASN A 61 -0.16 5.56 13.71
C ASN A 61 1.10 6.43 13.73
N GLY A 62 1.86 6.42 12.63
CA GLY A 62 3.09 7.18 12.46
C GLY A 62 2.85 8.66 12.20
N ALA A 63 3.87 9.34 11.69
CA ALA A 63 3.90 10.79 11.52
C ALA A 63 2.90 11.33 10.47
N GLY A 64 2.46 10.47 9.55
CA GLY A 64 1.64 10.84 8.40
C GLY A 64 2.34 11.78 7.41
N MET A 65 1.63 12.20 6.37
CA MET A 65 2.15 12.94 5.23
C MET A 65 1.37 14.22 4.95
N ASP A 66 2.08 15.24 4.47
CA ASP A 66 1.50 16.41 3.80
C ASP A 66 1.46 16.17 2.27
N TYR A 67 1.10 17.20 1.50
CA TYR A 67 1.04 17.12 0.04
C TYR A 67 2.37 16.70 -0.59
N ASP A 68 3.47 17.34 -0.19
CA ASP A 68 4.79 17.11 -0.80
C ASP A 68 5.28 15.69 -0.52
N ALA A 69 5.12 15.21 0.71
CA ALA A 69 5.45 13.84 1.06
C ALA A 69 4.57 12.82 0.29
N MET A 70 3.27 13.07 0.18
CA MET A 70 2.36 12.24 -0.62
C MET A 70 2.77 12.23 -2.10
N TYR A 71 3.12 13.39 -2.67
CA TYR A 71 3.55 13.51 -4.05
C TYR A 71 4.83 12.73 -4.31
N LYS A 72 5.82 12.80 -3.41
CA LYS A 72 7.05 12.00 -3.48
C LYS A 72 6.77 10.49 -3.31
N LEU A 73 5.85 10.12 -2.43
CA LEU A 73 5.44 8.73 -2.23
C LEU A 73 4.84 8.13 -3.51
N LEU A 74 3.98 8.87 -4.21
CA LEU A 74 3.25 8.36 -5.39
C LEU A 74 3.99 8.58 -6.71
N SER A 75 4.86 9.59 -6.78
CA SER A 75 5.63 9.91 -7.99
C SER A 75 6.97 9.20 -8.04
N PHE A 76 7.43 8.88 -9.24
CA PHE A 76 8.72 8.25 -9.47
C PHE A 76 9.86 9.29 -9.49
N GLY A 77 11.08 8.84 -9.17
CA GLY A 77 12.28 9.68 -9.25
C GLY A 77 12.57 10.52 -7.99
N PHE A 78 11.83 10.31 -6.90
CA PHE A 78 12.07 10.98 -5.62
C PHE A 78 12.56 9.97 -4.57
N SER A 79 13.77 10.17 -4.05
CA SER A 79 14.26 9.52 -2.84
C SER A 79 15.11 10.52 -2.06
N ASP A 80 14.56 11.04 -0.96
CA ASP A 80 15.25 11.94 -0.03
C ASP A 80 15.54 11.23 1.31
N LYS A 81 15.55 9.89 1.36
CA LYS A 81 15.74 9.16 2.63
C LYS A 81 17.19 9.35 3.09
N ARG A 82 17.38 10.25 4.06
CA ARG A 82 18.65 10.44 4.78
C ARG A 82 18.61 9.61 6.06
N SER A 83 19.67 8.84 6.32
CA SER A 83 19.84 8.14 7.60
C SER A 83 19.79 9.16 8.75
N LEU A 84 18.86 8.98 9.69
CA LEU A 84 18.73 9.83 10.86
C LEU A 84 19.22 9.05 12.09
N ARG A 85 20.16 9.64 12.84
CA ARG A 85 20.63 9.15 14.16
C ARG A 85 21.04 7.66 14.17
N GLY A 86 21.87 7.26 13.21
CA GLY A 86 22.44 5.90 13.15
C GLY A 86 21.45 4.79 12.74
N HIS A 87 20.18 5.12 12.46
CA HIS A 87 19.22 4.18 11.90
C HIS A 87 19.21 4.36 10.37
N ALA A 88 19.63 3.33 9.65
CA ALA A 88 19.55 3.32 8.19
C ALA A 88 18.08 3.27 7.76
N ALA A 89 17.67 4.18 6.88
CA ALA A 89 16.35 4.07 6.24
C ALA A 89 16.36 2.86 5.31
N VAL A 90 15.32 2.02 5.36
CA VAL A 90 15.30 0.75 4.60
C VAL A 90 15.11 1.03 3.10
N GLY A 91 14.28 2.03 2.76
CA GLY A 91 13.95 2.35 1.37
C GLY A 91 14.89 3.38 0.70
N MET A 92 16.04 2.95 0.17
CA MET A 92 16.97 3.87 -0.51
C MET A 92 16.51 4.36 -1.89
N TYR A 93 15.65 3.60 -2.58
CA TYR A 93 15.34 3.82 -4.01
C TYR A 93 14.05 4.60 -4.26
N GLY A 94 13.26 4.90 -3.23
CA GLY A 94 11.97 5.60 -3.40
C GLY A 94 10.92 4.83 -4.22
N ASN A 95 11.12 3.53 -4.44
CA ASN A 95 10.30 2.70 -5.33
C ASN A 95 9.46 1.65 -4.61
N GLY A 96 9.84 1.25 -3.39
CA GLY A 96 9.23 0.15 -2.64
C GLY A 96 7.71 0.21 -2.51
N PHE A 97 7.17 1.38 -2.17
CA PHE A 97 5.72 1.58 -2.12
C PHE A 97 5.06 1.31 -3.49
N LYS A 98 5.63 1.82 -4.58
CA LYS A 98 5.03 1.68 -5.93
C LYS A 98 5.13 0.23 -6.41
N SER A 99 6.30 -0.40 -6.29
CA SER A 99 6.48 -1.79 -6.72
C SER A 99 5.64 -2.74 -5.86
N GLY A 100 5.63 -2.54 -4.54
CA GLY A 100 4.86 -3.35 -3.60
C GLY A 100 3.36 -3.21 -3.79
N SER A 101 2.83 -1.98 -3.84
CA SER A 101 1.39 -1.77 -4.03
C SER A 101 0.89 -2.29 -5.38
N MET A 102 1.61 -2.02 -6.47
CA MET A 102 1.27 -2.49 -7.81
C MET A 102 1.44 -4.01 -7.98
N ARG A 103 2.21 -4.67 -7.10
CA ARG A 103 2.30 -6.13 -7.03
C ARG A 103 1.08 -6.75 -6.37
N LEU A 104 0.53 -6.10 -5.35
CA LEU A 104 -0.59 -6.61 -4.56
C LEU A 104 -1.94 -6.39 -5.26
N GLY A 105 -2.10 -5.26 -5.95
CA GLY A 105 -3.31 -4.93 -6.70
C GLY A 105 -3.07 -3.93 -7.82
N LYS A 106 -4.07 -3.71 -8.65
CA LYS A 106 -3.97 -2.75 -9.77
C LYS A 106 -4.07 -1.30 -9.32
N ASP A 107 -4.68 -1.07 -8.17
CA ASP A 107 -5.08 0.25 -7.74
C ASP A 107 -4.87 0.43 -6.23
N VAL A 108 -4.32 1.59 -5.86
CA VAL A 108 -4.07 1.97 -4.47
C VAL A 108 -4.49 3.41 -4.21
N ILE A 109 -5.04 3.64 -3.03
CA ILE A 109 -5.37 4.96 -2.49
C ILE A 109 -4.76 5.08 -1.10
N VAL A 110 -4.18 6.24 -0.84
CA VAL A 110 -3.47 6.55 0.40
C VAL A 110 -4.17 7.72 1.06
N PHE A 111 -4.68 7.50 2.26
CA PHE A 111 -5.19 8.51 3.16
C PHE A 111 -4.12 8.80 4.20
N SER A 112 -3.80 10.06 4.46
CA SER A 112 -2.79 10.39 5.47
C SER A 112 -3.14 11.66 6.20
N LYS A 113 -2.81 11.71 7.49
CA LYS A 113 -3.04 12.86 8.34
C LYS A 113 -1.76 13.25 9.05
N ARG A 114 -1.37 14.51 8.91
CA ARG A 114 -0.19 15.10 9.55
C ARG A 114 -0.56 16.44 10.15
N ARG A 115 -0.56 16.53 11.49
CA ARG A 115 -0.95 17.75 12.23
C ARG A 115 -2.34 18.24 11.79
N ASN A 116 -2.39 19.40 11.13
CA ASN A 116 -3.63 20.04 10.65
C ASN A 116 -3.87 19.80 9.15
N SER A 117 -3.11 18.91 8.51
CA SER A 117 -3.24 18.55 7.10
C SER A 117 -3.78 17.13 6.98
N MET A 118 -4.72 16.94 6.07
CA MET A 118 -5.21 15.62 5.64
C MET A 118 -5.06 15.52 4.14
N SER A 119 -4.38 14.49 3.65
CA SER A 119 -4.08 14.32 2.24
C SER A 119 -4.59 12.96 1.76
N VAL A 120 -5.08 12.93 0.52
CA VAL A 120 -5.54 11.71 -0.14
C VAL A 120 -4.90 11.67 -1.51
N GLY A 121 -4.23 10.57 -1.83
CA GLY A 121 -3.59 10.38 -3.12
C GLY A 121 -3.92 9.03 -3.71
N MET A 122 -4.05 8.95 -5.04
CA MET A 122 -4.40 7.72 -5.75
C MET A 122 -3.36 7.39 -6.83
N LEU A 123 -2.94 6.12 -6.87
CA LEU A 123 -2.15 5.54 -7.95
C LEU A 123 -2.90 4.32 -8.49
N SER A 124 -3.43 4.45 -9.71
CA SER A 124 -4.41 3.48 -10.24
C SER A 124 -4.13 3.15 -11.70
N GLN A 125 -3.86 1.88 -11.99
CA GLN A 125 -3.73 1.39 -13.36
C GLN A 125 -5.08 1.47 -14.09
N THR A 126 -6.17 1.23 -13.39
CA THR A 126 -7.54 1.30 -13.93
C THR A 126 -7.83 2.73 -14.42
N TYR A 127 -7.62 3.74 -13.57
CA TYR A 127 -7.74 5.15 -13.92
C TYR A 127 -6.90 5.55 -15.13
N LEU A 128 -5.61 5.19 -15.14
CA LEU A 128 -4.70 5.55 -16.22
C LEU A 128 -5.10 4.89 -17.56
N LYS A 129 -5.59 3.65 -17.50
CA LYS A 129 -6.08 2.93 -18.68
C LYS A 129 -7.38 3.53 -19.22
N GLU A 130 -8.36 3.79 -18.35
CA GLU A 130 -9.64 4.36 -18.74
C GLU A 130 -9.51 5.78 -19.32
N THR A 131 -8.60 6.57 -18.78
CA THR A 131 -8.31 7.93 -19.28
C THR A 131 -7.36 7.94 -20.48
N LYS A 132 -6.84 6.79 -20.91
CA LYS A 132 -5.83 6.64 -21.97
C LYS A 132 -4.64 7.57 -21.73
N ALA A 133 -4.22 7.68 -20.47
CA ALA A 133 -3.12 8.57 -20.09
C ALA A 133 -1.83 8.11 -20.78
N SER A 134 -1.10 9.06 -21.37
CA SER A 134 0.23 8.80 -21.94
C SER A 134 1.32 8.77 -20.87
N ASN A 135 1.04 9.35 -19.70
CA ASN A 135 1.95 9.46 -18.57
C ASN A 135 1.26 9.07 -17.27
N ILE A 136 2.03 8.59 -16.29
CA ILE A 136 1.55 8.37 -14.93
C ILE A 136 1.15 9.72 -14.33
N ILE A 137 -0.13 9.84 -13.97
CA ILE A 137 -0.73 10.99 -13.29
C ILE A 137 -1.26 10.49 -11.96
N VAL A 138 -0.93 11.19 -10.87
CA VAL A 138 -1.34 10.83 -9.51
C VAL A 138 -2.26 11.92 -8.94
N PRO A 139 -3.59 11.72 -8.92
CA PRO A 139 -4.50 12.67 -8.29
C PRO A 139 -4.21 12.76 -6.79
N ILE A 140 -3.99 13.98 -6.29
CA ILE A 140 -3.76 14.24 -4.87
C ILE A 140 -4.63 15.40 -4.42
N VAL A 141 -5.27 15.23 -3.27
CA VAL A 141 -6.09 16.26 -2.64
C VAL A 141 -5.67 16.44 -1.21
N THR A 142 -5.42 17.69 -0.83
CA THR A 142 -5.11 18.07 0.54
C THR A 142 -6.21 18.97 1.10
N TYR A 143 -6.74 18.61 2.25
CA TYR A 143 -7.65 19.44 3.03
C TYR A 143 -6.80 20.36 3.92
N ASN A 144 -6.57 21.58 3.43
CA ASN A 144 -5.93 22.65 4.21
C ASN A 144 -6.75 23.95 4.11
N ARG A 145 -6.28 25.03 4.74
CA ARG A 145 -6.97 26.33 4.74
C ARG A 145 -6.92 27.07 3.41
N VAL A 146 -6.08 26.66 2.46
CA VAL A 146 -5.74 27.39 1.23
C VAL A 146 -6.61 26.96 0.04
N GLY A 147 -7.32 25.83 0.16
CA GLY A 147 -8.26 25.34 -0.85
C GLY A 147 -8.00 23.88 -1.21
N LYS A 148 -8.82 23.36 -2.12
CA LYS A 148 -8.86 21.96 -2.52
C LYS A 148 -8.68 21.85 -4.02
N ASP A 149 -7.79 20.97 -4.50
CA ASP A 149 -7.69 20.67 -5.93
C ASP A 149 -8.94 19.90 -6.38
N MET A 150 -9.88 20.64 -6.95
CA MET A 150 -11.16 20.09 -7.40
C MET A 150 -11.00 19.13 -8.58
N ALA A 151 -9.99 19.31 -9.43
CA ALA A 151 -9.75 18.41 -10.57
C ALA A 151 -9.25 17.05 -10.09
N SER A 152 -8.33 17.03 -9.12
CA SER A 152 -7.89 15.78 -8.48
C SER A 152 -9.01 15.13 -7.67
N MET A 153 -9.83 15.91 -6.96
CA MET A 153 -10.99 15.38 -6.23
C MET A 153 -11.98 14.67 -7.18
N GLN A 154 -12.34 15.30 -8.29
CA GLN A 154 -13.24 14.69 -9.28
C GLN A 154 -12.69 13.36 -9.82
N LYS A 155 -11.37 13.27 -10.05
CA LYS A 155 -10.73 12.02 -10.47
C LYS A 155 -10.80 10.95 -9.39
N ILE A 156 -10.52 11.29 -8.13
CA ILE A 156 -10.62 10.33 -7.02
C ILE A 156 -12.07 9.85 -6.86
N LEU A 157 -13.05 10.76 -6.87
CA LEU A 157 -14.47 10.39 -6.74
C LEU A 157 -14.96 9.52 -7.89
N LYS A 158 -14.45 9.75 -9.10
CA LYS A 158 -14.88 9.00 -10.29
C LYS A 158 -14.23 7.62 -10.40
N TYR A 159 -12.94 7.51 -10.10
CA TYR A 159 -12.14 6.33 -10.42
C TYR A 159 -11.68 5.50 -9.21
N SER A 160 -11.90 5.97 -7.97
CA SER A 160 -11.67 5.18 -6.76
C SER A 160 -12.94 4.47 -6.28
N LEU A 161 -12.82 3.65 -5.22
CA LEU A 161 -13.97 3.06 -4.53
C LEU A 161 -14.79 4.12 -3.76
N PHE A 162 -14.24 5.31 -3.51
CA PHE A 162 -14.83 6.37 -2.70
C PHE A 162 -15.45 7.45 -3.59
N GLN A 163 -16.74 7.30 -3.87
CA GLN A 163 -17.46 8.15 -4.83
C GLN A 163 -18.08 9.41 -4.22
N THR A 164 -17.94 9.60 -2.91
CA THR A 164 -18.39 10.81 -2.20
C THR A 164 -17.28 11.37 -1.32
N GLU A 165 -17.31 12.69 -1.10
CA GLU A 165 -16.36 13.36 -0.21
C GLU A 165 -16.55 12.88 1.24
N GLU A 166 -17.78 12.57 1.64
CA GLU A 166 -18.10 12.02 2.95
C GLU A 166 -17.42 10.68 3.18
N ALA A 167 -17.37 9.80 2.17
CA ALA A 167 -16.68 8.52 2.26
C ALA A 167 -15.17 8.71 2.40
N ILE A 168 -14.58 9.64 1.66
CA ILE A 168 -13.16 10.02 1.79
C ILE A 168 -12.86 10.55 3.20
N LEU A 169 -13.71 11.46 3.70
CA LEU A 169 -13.56 12.04 5.04
C LEU A 169 -13.75 11.01 6.14
N SER A 170 -14.57 9.96 5.92
CA SER A 170 -14.73 8.85 6.84
C SER A 170 -13.43 8.07 7.02
N GLU A 171 -12.74 7.72 5.94
CA GLU A 171 -11.44 7.03 6.01
C GLU A 171 -10.36 7.89 6.68
N LEU A 172 -10.33 9.20 6.40
CA LEU A 172 -9.43 10.14 7.08
C LEU A 172 -9.72 10.26 8.59
N LYS A 173 -10.99 10.14 8.98
CA LYS A 173 -11.39 10.11 10.39
C LYS A 173 -10.99 8.80 11.07
N ALA A 174 -11.04 7.67 10.36
CA ALA A 174 -10.69 6.34 10.89
C ALA A 174 -9.23 6.24 11.35
N ILE A 175 -8.31 7.00 10.74
CA ILE A 175 -6.90 7.12 11.19
C ILE A 175 -6.80 7.61 12.65
N ASN A 176 -7.86 8.23 13.20
CA ASN A 176 -7.89 8.86 14.53
C ASN A 176 -8.63 8.04 15.60
N ALA A 177 -8.78 6.72 15.44
CA ALA A 177 -9.56 5.89 16.39
C ALA A 177 -9.01 5.87 17.84
N THR A 178 -7.85 6.48 18.12
CA THR A 178 -7.31 6.65 19.47
C THR A 178 -7.63 8.04 20.03
N LYS A 179 -8.10 8.11 21.27
CA LYS A 179 -8.65 9.31 21.97
C LYS A 179 -7.66 10.48 22.20
N ALA A 180 -6.50 10.49 21.55
CA ALA A 180 -5.52 11.56 21.70
C ALA A 180 -5.86 12.75 20.80
N LYS A 181 -5.73 13.98 21.32
CA LYS A 181 -5.74 15.19 20.48
C LYS A 181 -4.48 15.16 19.60
N ASN A 182 -4.62 15.46 18.31
CA ASN A 182 -3.55 15.50 17.29
C ASN A 182 -2.99 14.14 16.86
N THR A 183 -3.87 13.19 16.51
CA THR A 183 -3.48 11.93 15.88
C THR A 183 -3.04 12.13 14.42
N SER A 184 -1.89 11.55 14.10
CA SER A 184 -1.33 11.39 12.76
C SER A 184 -1.28 9.91 12.39
N GLY A 185 -1.12 9.65 11.10
CA GLY A 185 -1.00 8.28 10.59
C GLY A 185 -1.34 8.21 9.12
N THR A 186 -1.21 7.01 8.57
CA THR A 186 -1.53 6.72 7.17
C THR A 186 -2.41 5.48 7.09
N ARG A 187 -3.36 5.49 6.16
CA ARG A 187 -4.18 4.34 5.79
C ARG A 187 -4.08 4.14 4.29
N ILE A 188 -3.53 3.00 3.87
CA ILE A 188 -3.36 2.58 2.48
C ILE A 188 -4.42 1.52 2.21
N ILE A 189 -5.12 1.64 1.09
CA ILE A 189 -6.13 0.67 0.65
C ILE A 189 -5.78 0.27 -0.78
N ILE A 190 -5.55 -1.03 -0.97
CA ILE A 190 -5.21 -1.65 -2.25
C ILE A 190 -6.39 -2.51 -2.68
N TRP A 191 -6.87 -2.30 -3.90
CA TRP A 191 -7.98 -3.07 -4.46
C TRP A 191 -7.66 -3.57 -5.87
N ASN A 192 -8.62 -4.30 -6.46
CA ASN A 192 -8.38 -5.07 -7.67
C ASN A 192 -7.15 -5.98 -7.47
N LEU A 193 -7.19 -6.71 -6.35
CA LEU A 193 -6.14 -7.59 -5.88
C LEU A 193 -5.79 -8.64 -6.94
N ARG A 194 -4.53 -9.07 -6.91
CA ARG A 194 -4.03 -10.05 -7.87
C ARG A 194 -4.80 -11.37 -7.74
N ARG A 195 -5.13 -11.93 -8.90
CA ARG A 195 -5.83 -13.20 -9.04
C ARG A 195 -5.01 -14.17 -9.86
N THR A 196 -5.21 -15.46 -9.59
CA THR A 196 -4.66 -16.58 -10.34
C THR A 196 -5.27 -16.65 -11.73
N GLU A 197 -4.71 -17.50 -12.60
CA GLU A 197 -5.32 -17.82 -13.90
C GLU A 197 -6.72 -18.43 -13.77
N SER A 198 -6.97 -19.14 -12.66
CA SER A 198 -8.29 -19.67 -12.31
C SER A 198 -9.23 -18.61 -11.71
N GLY A 199 -8.82 -17.35 -11.59
CA GLY A 199 -9.63 -16.23 -11.10
C GLY A 199 -9.74 -16.13 -9.58
N LYS A 200 -9.11 -17.03 -8.81
CA LYS A 200 -9.05 -16.96 -7.34
C LYS A 200 -8.09 -15.87 -6.88
N LEU A 201 -8.27 -15.34 -5.68
CA LEU A 201 -7.29 -14.43 -5.08
C LEU A 201 -5.96 -15.17 -4.85
N GLU A 202 -4.86 -14.46 -4.97
CA GLU A 202 -3.52 -15.01 -4.65
C GLU A 202 -3.32 -15.23 -3.15
N PHE A 203 -4.11 -14.55 -2.32
CA PHE A 203 -4.14 -14.73 -0.88
C PHE A 203 -5.39 -15.50 -0.46
N ASP A 204 -5.22 -16.33 0.55
CA ASP A 204 -6.28 -16.95 1.34
C ASP A 204 -6.50 -16.10 2.60
N PHE A 205 -7.74 -15.66 2.79
CA PHE A 205 -8.19 -14.87 3.93
C PHE A 205 -9.18 -15.64 4.82
N ASP A 206 -9.57 -16.85 4.41
CA ASP A 206 -10.71 -17.57 4.96
C ASP A 206 -10.27 -18.75 5.83
N THR A 207 -9.14 -19.41 5.50
CA THR A 207 -8.65 -20.58 6.24
C THR A 207 -8.28 -20.25 7.69
N GLU A 208 -7.60 -19.13 7.91
CA GLU A 208 -7.21 -18.67 9.25
C GLU A 208 -7.58 -17.20 9.47
N CYS A 209 -8.63 -16.95 10.25
CA CYS A 209 -9.23 -15.62 10.45
C CYS A 209 -8.32 -14.55 11.11
N TYR A 210 -7.08 -14.88 11.46
CA TYR A 210 -6.08 -13.94 11.98
C TYR A 210 -4.76 -14.00 11.19
N ASP A 211 -4.82 -14.50 9.96
CA ASP A 211 -3.65 -14.65 9.10
C ASP A 211 -4.00 -14.41 7.63
N ILE A 212 -3.02 -13.92 6.89
CA ILE A 212 -3.12 -13.79 5.43
C ILE A 212 -2.18 -14.84 4.86
N GLN A 213 -2.74 -15.84 4.18
CA GLN A 213 -1.96 -16.98 3.74
C GLN A 213 -1.78 -17.01 2.22
N ILE A 214 -0.72 -17.68 1.77
CA ILE A 214 -0.57 -18.06 0.37
C ILE A 214 -1.08 -19.50 0.22
N PRO A 215 -2.10 -19.76 -0.62
CA PRO A 215 -2.65 -21.10 -0.84
C PRO A 215 -1.59 -22.15 -1.23
N ALA A 216 -1.76 -23.39 -0.77
CA ALA A 216 -0.82 -24.48 -1.08
C ALA A 216 -0.80 -24.85 -2.58
N ASP A 217 -1.91 -24.73 -3.30
CA ASP A 217 -1.97 -24.97 -4.76
C ASP A 217 -1.16 -23.93 -5.56
N MET A 218 -0.95 -22.75 -4.99
CA MET A 218 -0.05 -21.72 -5.51
C MET A 218 1.42 -22.02 -5.18
N SER A 219 1.70 -22.92 -4.23
CA SER A 219 3.05 -23.33 -3.85
C SER A 219 3.61 -24.51 -4.66
N ASP A 220 2.75 -25.38 -5.21
CA ASP A 220 3.17 -26.69 -5.76
C ASP A 220 2.88 -26.93 -7.26
N GLY A 221 2.13 -26.08 -7.97
CA GLY A 221 1.57 -26.49 -9.28
C GLY A 221 1.99 -25.72 -10.54
N THR A 222 2.18 -24.40 -10.49
CA THR A 222 2.29 -23.60 -11.73
C THR A 222 3.31 -22.47 -11.70
N GLN A 223 3.93 -22.18 -10.56
CA GLN A 223 5.11 -21.33 -10.51
C GLN A 223 6.07 -21.82 -9.43
N THR A 224 7.17 -22.44 -9.85
CA THR A 224 8.42 -22.61 -9.08
C THR A 224 9.04 -21.27 -8.59
N LYS A 225 8.29 -20.15 -8.67
CA LYS A 225 8.73 -18.77 -8.39
C LYS A 225 8.26 -18.21 -7.04
N PHE A 226 7.31 -18.86 -6.36
CA PHE A 226 6.81 -18.40 -5.05
C PHE A 226 7.58 -18.95 -3.86
N ARG A 227 8.38 -20.01 -4.06
CA ARG A 227 9.42 -20.36 -3.09
C ARG A 227 10.40 -19.21 -3.01
N ARG A 228 10.81 -18.85 -1.80
CA ARG A 228 12.04 -18.08 -1.60
C ARG A 228 13.13 -18.89 -2.32
N GLN A 229 13.67 -18.35 -3.43
CA GLN A 229 14.43 -19.08 -4.48
C GLN A 229 15.68 -19.85 -4.00
N GLU A 230 15.95 -19.90 -2.70
CA GLU A 230 17.22 -20.31 -2.12
C GLU A 230 17.20 -21.61 -1.31
N ARG A 231 16.07 -22.35 -1.19
CA ARG A 231 16.02 -23.49 -0.24
C ARG A 231 15.60 -24.82 -0.86
N ASN A 232 16.55 -25.76 -0.91
CA ASN A 232 16.36 -27.19 -1.13
C ASN A 232 15.97 -27.91 0.19
N ALA A 233 14.89 -27.46 0.85
CA ALA A 233 14.38 -28.10 2.06
C ALA A 233 13.20 -29.04 1.74
N PRO A 234 13.06 -30.19 2.43
CA PRO A 234 11.98 -31.15 2.20
C PRO A 234 10.59 -30.66 2.66
N THR A 235 10.53 -29.66 3.54
CA THR A 235 9.29 -29.03 4.01
C THR A 235 9.33 -27.52 3.75
N VAL A 236 8.18 -26.96 3.31
CA VAL A 236 8.01 -25.51 3.16
C VAL A 236 7.79 -24.92 4.55
N PRO A 237 8.64 -23.98 5.02
CA PRO A 237 8.46 -23.36 6.33
C PRO A 237 7.19 -22.50 6.37
N ASP A 238 6.55 -22.40 7.54
CA ASP A 238 5.40 -21.52 7.78
C ASP A 238 5.67 -20.06 7.38
N THR A 239 6.92 -19.60 7.46
CA THR A 239 7.34 -18.26 7.04
C THR A 239 7.16 -17.98 5.55
N ASP A 240 6.97 -19.01 4.72
CA ASP A 240 6.85 -18.84 3.27
C ASP A 240 5.38 -18.65 2.83
N PHE A 241 4.42 -19.07 3.67
CA PHE A 241 2.99 -19.01 3.34
C PHE A 241 2.10 -18.35 4.39
N SER A 242 2.52 -18.21 5.66
CA SER A 242 1.78 -17.51 6.71
C SER A 242 2.37 -16.13 6.98
N LEU A 243 1.64 -15.07 6.66
CA LEU A 243 2.12 -13.70 6.82
C LEU A 243 2.42 -13.38 8.29
N ARG A 244 1.54 -13.84 9.18
CA ARG A 244 1.73 -13.68 10.63
C ARG A 244 3.04 -14.30 11.10
N VAL A 245 3.39 -15.48 10.61
CA VAL A 245 4.65 -16.15 10.98
C VAL A 245 5.85 -15.48 10.31
N SER A 246 5.75 -15.07 9.04
CA SER A 246 6.83 -14.37 8.33
C SER A 246 7.29 -13.09 9.04
N PHE A 247 6.34 -12.37 9.68
CA PHE A 247 6.61 -11.10 10.35
C PHE A 247 6.48 -11.19 11.87
N ILE A 248 6.53 -12.38 12.46
CA ILE A 248 6.34 -12.61 13.91
C ILE A 248 7.34 -11.83 14.78
N LEU A 249 8.54 -11.54 14.25
CA LEU A 249 9.56 -10.74 14.94
C LEU A 249 9.25 -9.24 14.98
N HIS A 250 8.30 -8.77 14.18
CA HIS A 250 7.83 -7.39 14.21
C HIS A 250 6.74 -7.24 15.28
N SER A 251 7.16 -7.17 16.55
CA SER A 251 6.29 -7.10 17.73
C SER A 251 5.28 -5.93 17.74
N ALA A 252 5.50 -4.93 16.88
CA ALA A 252 4.65 -3.76 16.67
C ALA A 252 3.55 -3.96 15.62
N VAL A 253 3.63 -5.00 14.77
CA VAL A 253 2.58 -5.31 13.79
C VAL A 253 1.39 -5.94 14.54
N ARG A 254 0.19 -5.52 14.16
CA ARG A 254 -1.09 -5.98 14.68
C ARG A 254 -1.89 -6.53 13.51
N TRP A 255 -2.41 -7.73 13.71
CA TRP A 255 -3.21 -8.43 12.71
C TRP A 255 -4.66 -8.36 13.16
N GLN A 256 -5.52 -7.88 12.28
CA GLN A 256 -6.96 -7.91 12.46
C GLN A 256 -7.51 -8.24 11.08
N ILE A 257 -8.35 -9.27 10.96
CA ILE A 257 -9.12 -9.52 9.75
C ILE A 257 -10.57 -9.27 10.11
N THR A 258 -11.15 -8.20 9.58
CA THR A 258 -12.58 -7.90 9.76
C THR A 258 -13.35 -8.49 8.58
N GLY A 259 -13.99 -9.64 8.83
CA GLY A 259 -14.91 -10.30 7.91
C GLY A 259 -16.16 -9.48 7.59
#